data_AF-D8SCZ2-F1
#
_entry.id   AF-D8SCZ2-F1
#
_cell.length_a   1.000
_cell.length_b   1.000
_cell.length_c   1.000
_cell.angle_alpha   90.00
_cell.angle_beta   90.00
_cell.angle_gamma   90.00
#
_symmetry.space_group_name_H-M   'P 1'
#
loop_
_entity.id
_entity.type
_entity.pdbx_description
1 polymer ?
#
loop_
_entity_poly.entity_id
_entity_poly.type
_entity_poly.pdbx_seq_one_letter_code
_entity_poly.pdbx_strand_id
1 'polypeptide(L)'
;MQASSPSPTISTVTETALTYDEVSMHRSRHFVMALQELKNLRPQLHSAAEYCESSYLYSEQKQAVLENLKDYSVKALVNAVDHLGTVACKLNDLLDQQNSEIVSADLRISSLAQRYRTCQEYTDREALKQQCLYKTYPRHHKHYSFPGRL
;
A
#
# COMPACT_ATOMS: atom_id res chain seq x y z
N MET A 1 -26.02 -30.27 28.11
CA MET A 1 -26.15 -30.13 26.65
C MET A 1 -25.03 -29.21 26.19
N GLN A 2 -24.12 -29.75 25.40
CA GLN A 2 -22.92 -29.09 24.91
C GLN A 2 -23.26 -28.52 23.53
N ALA A 3 -23.11 -27.21 23.34
CA ALA A 3 -23.21 -26.57 22.03
C ALA A 3 -21.86 -25.92 21.75
N SER A 4 -20.99 -26.69 21.12
CA SER A 4 -19.74 -26.22 20.52
C SER A 4 -20.10 -25.38 19.29
N SER A 5 -19.84 -24.08 19.34
CA SER A 5 -19.93 -23.20 18.17
C SER A 5 -18.64 -23.31 17.33
N PRO A 6 -18.73 -23.34 15.98
CA PRO A 6 -17.57 -23.48 15.12
C PRO A 6 -16.85 -22.13 14.99
N SER A 7 -15.52 -22.15 15.15
CA SER A 7 -14.68 -20.99 14.82
C SER A 7 -14.58 -20.84 13.30
N PRO A 8 -14.91 -19.67 12.72
CA PRO A 8 -14.58 -19.40 11.35
C PRO A 8 -13.14 -18.89 11.28
N THR A 9 -12.35 -19.56 10.43
CA THR A 9 -11.50 -18.86 9.46
C THR A 9 -10.11 -18.39 9.92
N ILE A 10 -9.17 -19.34 10.01
CA ILE A 10 -7.72 -19.07 9.89
C ILE A 10 -7.23 -19.38 8.45
N SER A 11 -7.92 -20.25 7.72
CA SER A 11 -7.51 -20.69 6.37
C SER A 11 -7.71 -19.63 5.27
N THR A 12 -8.72 -18.76 5.31
CA THR A 12 -8.90 -17.78 4.22
C THR A 12 -8.01 -16.55 4.35
N VAL A 13 -7.49 -16.25 5.55
CA VAL A 13 -6.57 -15.11 5.78
C VAL A 13 -5.17 -15.43 5.24
N THR A 14 -4.77 -16.71 5.29
CA THR A 14 -3.48 -17.18 4.78
C THR A 14 -3.48 -17.31 3.26
N GLU A 15 -4.58 -17.77 2.66
CA GLU A 15 -4.71 -17.91 1.20
C GLU A 15 -4.73 -16.55 0.49
N THR A 16 -5.43 -15.56 1.06
CA THR A 16 -5.49 -14.19 0.51
C THR A 16 -4.16 -13.45 0.63
N ALA A 17 -3.39 -13.67 1.70
CA ALA A 17 -2.05 -13.11 1.88
C ALA A 17 -1.03 -13.66 0.87
N LEU A 18 -1.08 -14.96 0.56
CA LEU A 18 -0.20 -15.58 -0.45
C LEU A 18 -0.50 -15.06 -1.85
N THR A 19 -1.79 -14.92 -2.22
CA THR A 19 -2.18 -14.35 -3.51
C THR A 19 -1.84 -12.86 -3.63
N TYR A 20 -1.85 -12.12 -2.52
CA TYR A 20 -1.56 -10.69 -2.51
C TYR A 20 -0.06 -10.40 -2.73
N ASP A 21 0.80 -11.15 -2.05
CA ASP A 21 2.25 -11.09 -2.23
C ASP A 21 2.65 -11.46 -3.67
N GLU A 22 1.97 -12.45 -4.26
CA GLU A 22 2.20 -12.87 -5.64
C GLU A 22 1.85 -11.76 -6.65
N VAL A 23 0.73 -11.04 -6.45
CA VAL A 23 0.34 -9.90 -7.31
C VAL A 23 1.31 -8.72 -7.18
N SER A 24 1.79 -8.45 -5.96
CA SER A 24 2.78 -7.39 -5.69
C SER A 24 4.13 -7.69 -6.36
N MET A 25 4.60 -8.94 -6.22
CA MET A 25 5.80 -9.42 -6.90
C MET A 25 5.65 -9.36 -8.43
N HIS A 26 4.47 -9.69 -8.94
CA HIS A 26 4.17 -9.64 -10.37
C HIS A 26 4.28 -8.22 -10.92
N ARG A 27 3.66 -7.22 -10.28
CA ARG A 27 3.74 -5.81 -10.69
C ARG A 27 5.17 -5.28 -10.65
N SER A 28 5.91 -5.60 -9.59
CA SER A 28 7.31 -5.20 -9.46
C SER A 28 8.17 -5.78 -10.57
N ARG A 29 7.96 -7.05 -10.93
CA ARG A 29 8.63 -7.70 -12.07
C ARG A 29 8.28 -7.00 -13.38
N HIS A 30 7.02 -6.66 -13.63
CA HIS A 30 6.58 -5.97 -14.86
C HIS A 30 7.17 -4.59 -15.02
N PHE A 31 7.33 -3.85 -13.92
CA PHE A 31 8.01 -2.56 -13.92
C PHE A 31 9.49 -2.69 -14.28
N VAL A 32 10.19 -3.66 -13.67
CA VAL A 32 11.60 -3.93 -13.98
C VAL A 32 11.77 -4.37 -15.44
N MET A 33 10.84 -5.17 -15.98
CA MET A 33 10.86 -5.54 -17.40
C MET A 33 10.69 -4.32 -18.31
N ALA A 34 9.77 -3.39 -18.01
CA ALA A 34 9.62 -2.16 -18.80
C ALA A 34 10.87 -1.26 -18.74
N LEU A 35 11.51 -1.15 -17.57
CA LEU A 35 12.78 -0.44 -17.45
C LEU A 35 13.87 -1.09 -18.29
N GLN A 36 13.90 -2.41 -18.34
CA GLN A 36 14.86 -3.15 -19.15
C GLN A 36 14.60 -2.94 -20.65
N GLU A 37 13.34 -2.96 -21.09
CA GLU A 37 12.95 -2.65 -22.48
C GLU A 37 13.37 -1.22 -22.88
N LEU A 38 13.08 -0.23 -22.04
CA LEU A 38 13.50 1.15 -22.26
C LEU A 38 15.04 1.27 -22.31
N LYS A 39 15.75 0.57 -21.43
CA LYS A 39 17.23 0.52 -21.45
C LYS A 39 17.76 -0.10 -22.75
N ASN A 40 17.09 -1.14 -23.25
CA ASN A 40 17.45 -1.82 -24.49
C ASN A 40 17.16 -0.96 -25.74
N LEU A 41 16.30 0.05 -25.65
CA LEU A 41 16.05 0.99 -26.74
C LEU A 41 17.31 1.81 -27.10
N ARG A 42 18.13 2.17 -26.10
CA ARG A 42 19.34 2.98 -26.31
C ARG A 42 20.30 2.38 -27.35
N PRO A 43 20.80 1.13 -27.22
CA PRO A 43 21.68 0.56 -28.21
C PRO A 43 21.00 0.41 -29.57
N GLN A 44 19.69 0.11 -29.63
CA GLN A 44 18.95 0.01 -30.89
C GLN A 44 18.93 1.34 -31.66
N LEU A 45 18.62 2.44 -30.95
CA LEU A 45 18.63 3.77 -31.56
C LEU A 45 20.04 4.20 -31.97
N HIS A 46 21.06 3.82 -31.19
CA HIS A 46 22.43 4.16 -31.53
C HIS A 46 22.90 3.45 -32.80
N SER A 47 22.67 2.14 -32.91
CA SER A 47 23.00 1.38 -34.11
C SER A 47 22.20 1.85 -35.33
N ALA A 48 20.93 2.23 -35.15
CA ALA A 48 20.14 2.80 -36.23
C ALA A 48 20.70 4.14 -36.69
N ALA A 49 21.15 5.00 -35.77
CA ALA A 49 21.78 6.28 -36.10
C ALA A 49 23.10 6.08 -36.89
N GLU A 50 23.95 5.14 -36.46
CA GLU A 50 25.19 4.80 -37.17
C GLU A 50 24.92 4.26 -38.59
N TYR A 51 23.91 3.40 -38.73
CA TYR A 51 23.48 2.88 -40.03
C TYR A 51 22.98 4.02 -40.93
N CYS A 52 22.18 4.93 -40.39
CA CYS A 52 21.66 6.07 -41.11
C CYS A 52 22.76 7.02 -41.60
N GLU A 53 23.77 7.29 -40.76
CA GLU A 53 24.94 8.08 -41.13
C GLU A 53 25.71 7.43 -42.28
N SER A 54 26.04 6.15 -42.12
CA SER A 54 26.75 5.38 -43.14
C SER A 54 25.95 5.33 -44.46
N SER A 55 24.64 5.08 -44.38
CA SER A 55 23.77 5.03 -45.55
C SER A 55 23.66 6.37 -46.27
N TYR A 56 23.82 7.50 -45.59
CA TYR A 56 23.80 8.82 -46.23
C TYR A 56 25.13 9.16 -46.92
N LEU A 57 26.26 8.75 -46.32
CA LEU A 57 27.59 9.01 -46.86
C LEU A 57 27.90 8.21 -48.13
N TYR A 58 27.47 6.94 -48.18
CA TYR A 58 27.85 6.01 -49.26
C TYR A 58 26.75 5.76 -50.31
N SER A 59 25.56 6.35 -50.15
CA SER A 59 24.45 6.18 -51.12
C SER A 59 24.43 7.28 -52.18
N GLU A 60 24.24 6.87 -53.43
CA GLU A 60 23.95 7.76 -54.56
C GLU A 60 22.53 8.39 -54.46
N GLN A 61 21.59 7.71 -53.80
CA GLN A 61 20.19 8.13 -53.66
C GLN A 61 19.94 8.92 -52.36
N LYS A 62 20.65 10.04 -52.20
CA LYS A 62 20.63 10.85 -50.97
C LYS A 62 19.24 11.33 -50.55
N GLN A 63 18.39 11.71 -51.51
CA GLN A 63 17.05 12.22 -51.20
C GLN A 63 16.14 11.13 -50.59
N ALA A 64 16.22 9.89 -51.10
CA ALA A 64 15.45 8.78 -50.56
C ALA A 64 15.94 8.40 -49.14
N VAL A 65 17.26 8.45 -48.91
CA VAL A 65 17.83 8.24 -47.56
C VAL A 65 17.35 9.32 -46.58
N LEU A 66 17.29 10.59 -47.00
CA LEU A 66 16.80 11.68 -46.16
C LEU A 66 15.31 11.54 -45.79
N GLU A 67 14.45 11.17 -46.74
CA GLU A 67 13.03 10.94 -46.43
C GLU A 67 12.86 9.77 -45.45
N ASN A 68 13.58 8.67 -45.65
CA ASN A 68 13.61 7.55 -44.70
C ASN A 68 14.13 7.96 -43.31
N LEU A 69 15.14 8.83 -43.26
CA LEU A 69 15.70 9.35 -42.01
C LEU A 69 14.65 10.14 -41.21
N LYS A 70 13.89 11.01 -41.88
CA LYS A 70 12.83 11.80 -41.25
C LYS A 70 11.75 10.88 -40.67
N ASP A 71 11.26 9.94 -41.48
CA ASP A 71 10.26 8.96 -41.07
C ASP A 71 10.74 8.14 -39.87
N TYR A 72 11.98 7.68 -39.91
CA TYR A 72 12.58 6.93 -38.81
C TYR A 72 12.72 7.78 -37.55
N SER A 73 13.14 9.04 -37.67
CA SER A 73 13.33 9.94 -36.53
C SER A 73 12.02 10.19 -35.77
N VAL A 74 10.92 10.38 -36.51
CA VAL A 74 9.58 10.52 -35.91
C VAL A 74 9.19 9.22 -35.18
N LYS A 75 9.37 8.06 -35.83
CA LYS A 75 9.05 6.76 -35.22
C LYS A 75 9.90 6.46 -33.99
N ALA A 76 11.19 6.76 -34.03
CA ALA A 76 12.11 6.60 -32.92
C ALA A 76 11.71 7.45 -31.72
N LEU A 77 11.31 8.70 -31.96
CA LEU A 77 10.83 9.60 -30.91
C LEU A 77 9.51 9.10 -30.30
N VAL A 78 8.54 8.71 -31.13
CA VAL A 78 7.27 8.13 -30.65
C VAL A 78 7.52 6.87 -29.83
N ASN A 79 8.40 5.98 -30.28
CA ASN A 79 8.74 4.75 -29.57
C ASN A 79 9.41 5.02 -28.21
N ALA A 80 10.33 5.98 -28.15
CA ALA A 80 10.96 6.38 -26.89
C ALA A 80 9.94 6.96 -25.90
N VAL A 81 9.02 7.81 -26.39
CA VAL A 81 7.94 8.37 -25.57
C VAL A 81 6.97 7.29 -25.09
N ASP A 82 6.63 6.31 -25.94
CA ASP A 82 5.78 5.17 -25.59
C ASP A 82 6.39 4.30 -24.48
N HIS A 83 7.67 3.95 -24.62
CA HIS A 83 8.38 3.20 -23.57
C HIS A 83 8.46 3.97 -22.25
N LEU A 84 8.72 5.29 -22.30
CA LEU A 84 8.70 6.15 -21.11
C LEU A 84 7.31 6.20 -20.47
N GLY A 85 6.26 6.32 -21.28
CA GLY A 85 4.87 6.30 -20.83
C GLY A 85 4.53 4.98 -20.14
N THR A 86 4.95 3.85 -20.72
CA THR A 86 4.75 2.52 -20.13
C THR A 86 5.46 2.38 -18.78
N VAL A 87 6.70 2.85 -18.67
CA VAL A 87 7.45 2.86 -17.40
C VAL A 87 6.75 3.72 -16.36
N ALA A 88 6.29 4.92 -16.75
CA ALA A 88 5.58 5.84 -15.85
C ALA A 88 4.26 5.23 -15.34
N CYS A 89 3.45 4.63 -16.22
CA CYS A 89 2.21 3.96 -15.83
C CYS A 89 2.48 2.82 -14.83
N LYS A 90 3.43 1.93 -15.13
CA LYS A 90 3.78 0.81 -14.24
C LYS A 90 4.35 1.26 -12.90
N LEU A 91 5.11 2.36 -12.88
CA LEU A 91 5.60 2.97 -11.64
C LEU A 91 4.43 3.51 -10.80
N ASN A 92 3.51 4.22 -11.43
CA ASN A 92 2.33 4.76 -10.76
C ASN A 92 1.48 3.64 -10.15
N ASP A 93 1.26 2.55 -10.89
CA ASP A 93 0.53 1.38 -10.40
C ASP A 93 1.17 0.72 -9.16
N LEU A 94 2.51 0.74 -9.08
CA LEU A 94 3.24 0.26 -7.90
C LEU A 94 3.09 1.19 -6.70
N LEU A 95 3.20 2.50 -6.93
CA LEU A 95 3.05 3.51 -5.89
C LEU A 95 1.62 3.51 -5.32
N ASP A 96 0.61 3.42 -6.18
CA ASP A 96 -0.79 3.35 -5.76
C ASP A 96 -1.07 2.12 -4.90
N GLN A 97 -0.48 0.98 -5.26
CA GLN A 97 -0.59 -0.23 -4.44
C GLN A 97 0.07 -0.04 -3.07
N GLN A 98 1.33 0.42 -3.03
CA GLN A 98 2.03 0.66 -1.76
C GLN A 98 1.29 1.68 -0.88
N ASN A 99 0.74 2.74 -1.49
CA ASN A 99 -0.07 3.72 -0.77
C ASN A 99 -1.34 3.08 -0.17
N SER A 100 -2.02 2.21 -0.92
CA SER A 100 -3.18 1.47 -0.41
C SER A 100 -2.84 0.55 0.77
N GLU A 101 -1.65 -0.08 0.74
CA GLU A 101 -1.15 -0.92 1.84
C GLU A 101 -0.89 -0.09 3.09
N ILE A 102 -0.22 1.06 2.94
CA ILE A 102 0.06 1.99 4.03
C ILE A 102 -1.23 2.49 4.66
N VAL A 103 -2.21 2.91 3.84
CA VAL A 103 -3.52 3.36 4.33
C VAL A 103 -4.24 2.23 5.09
N SER A 104 -4.20 1.00 4.58
CA SER A 104 -4.80 -0.16 5.27
C SER A 104 -4.12 -0.43 6.62
N ALA A 105 -2.79 -0.37 6.67
CA ALA A 105 -2.03 -0.56 7.90
C ALA A 105 -2.32 0.55 8.92
N ASP A 106 -2.37 1.81 8.48
CA ASP A 106 -2.67 2.95 9.34
C ASP A 106 -4.07 2.86 9.96
N LEU A 107 -5.08 2.43 9.18
CA LEU A 107 -6.42 2.17 9.70
C LEU A 107 -6.43 1.07 10.77
N ARG A 108 -5.66 -0.01 10.58
CA ARG A 108 -5.54 -1.10 11.57
C ARG A 108 -4.84 -0.61 12.84
N ILE A 109 -3.77 0.17 12.70
CA ILE A 109 -3.05 0.77 13.83
C ILE A 109 -3.97 1.71 14.60
N SER A 110 -4.69 2.59 13.91
CA SER A 110 -5.65 3.53 14.51
C SER A 110 -6.76 2.80 15.27
N SER A 111 -7.31 1.73 14.70
CA SER A 111 -8.29 0.88 15.36
C SER A 111 -7.74 0.24 16.63
N LEU A 112 -6.53 -0.31 16.57
CA LEU A 112 -5.87 -0.91 17.73
C LEU A 112 -5.59 0.14 18.82
N ALA A 113 -5.12 1.32 18.44
CA ALA A 113 -4.87 2.43 19.36
C ALA A 113 -6.16 2.90 20.05
N GLN A 114 -7.28 2.96 19.33
CA GLN A 114 -8.57 3.28 19.92
C GLN A 114 -9.01 2.21 20.93
N ARG A 115 -8.92 0.92 20.57
CA ARG A 115 -9.25 -0.19 21.48
C ARG A 115 -8.39 -0.15 22.74
N TYR A 116 -7.09 0.09 22.59
CA TYR A 116 -6.16 0.23 23.71
C TYR A 116 -6.56 1.37 24.63
N ARG A 117 -6.84 2.57 24.10
CA ARG A 117 -7.32 3.71 24.90
C ARG A 117 -8.61 3.39 25.65
N THR A 118 -9.58 2.76 24.99
CA THR A 118 -10.82 2.35 25.64
C THR A 118 -10.56 1.35 26.77
N CYS A 119 -9.70 0.35 26.58
CA CYS A 119 -9.34 -0.59 27.64
C CYS A 119 -8.65 0.11 28.83
N GLN A 120 -7.78 1.08 28.55
CA GLN A 120 -7.13 1.88 29.58
C GLN A 120 -8.15 2.70 30.38
N GLU A 121 -9.04 3.43 29.70
CA GLU A 121 -10.11 4.20 30.35
C GLU A 121 -11.03 3.32 31.22
N TYR A 122 -11.37 2.12 30.74
CA TYR A 122 -12.14 1.15 31.53
C TYR A 122 -11.40 0.70 32.78
N THR A 123 -10.10 0.40 32.66
CA THR A 123 -9.26 -0.04 33.78
C THR A 123 -9.13 1.06 34.82
N ASP A 124 -8.89 2.31 34.39
CA ASP A 124 -8.78 3.48 35.26
C ASP A 124 -10.10 3.74 36.00
N ARG A 125 -11.24 3.61 35.30
CA ARG A 125 -12.57 3.77 35.89
C ARG A 125 -12.87 2.69 36.94
N GLU A 126 -12.51 1.43 36.68
CA GLU A 126 -12.68 0.35 37.66
C GLU A 126 -11.75 0.53 38.88
N ALA A 127 -10.51 0.97 38.66
CA ALA A 127 -9.58 1.29 39.75
C ALA A 127 -10.13 2.40 40.66
N LEU A 128 -10.70 3.47 40.09
CA LEU A 128 -11.36 4.54 40.83
C LEU A 128 -12.58 4.04 41.63
N LYS A 129 -13.42 3.18 41.04
CA LYS A 129 -14.57 2.58 41.75
C LYS A 129 -14.12 1.76 42.95
N GLN A 130 -13.10 0.92 42.79
CA GLN A 130 -12.51 0.13 43.89
C GLN A 130 -11.99 1.03 45.01
N GLN A 131 -11.26 2.10 44.67
CA GLN A 131 -10.76 3.07 45.65
C GLN A 131 -11.90 3.77 46.42
N CYS A 132 -12.99 4.13 45.74
CA CYS A 132 -14.16 4.73 46.36
C CYS A 132 -14.89 3.75 47.29
N LEU A 133 -15.05 2.49 46.88
CA LEU A 133 -15.68 1.45 47.71
C LEU A 133 -14.88 1.15 48.98
N TYR A 134 -13.54 1.16 48.91
CA TYR A 134 -12.70 1.01 50.10
C TYR A 134 -12.94 2.12 51.13
N LYS A 135 -13.32 3.33 50.69
CA LYS A 135 -13.71 4.45 51.55
C LYS A 135 -15.19 4.39 51.95
N THR A 136 -15.68 3.23 52.35
CA THR A 136 -17.08 3.08 52.81
C THR A 136 -17.31 3.92 54.06
N TYR A 137 -18.14 4.96 53.97
CA TYR A 137 -18.59 5.73 55.12
C TYR A 137 -19.75 5.00 55.81
N PRO A 138 -19.66 4.69 57.11
CA PRO A 138 -20.77 4.09 57.82
C PRO A 138 -21.98 5.03 57.75
N ARG A 139 -23.07 4.51 57.21
CA ARG A 139 -24.34 5.22 57.13
C ARG A 139 -25.00 5.18 58.51
N HIS A 140 -24.72 6.19 59.32
CA HIS A 140 -25.30 6.32 60.66
C HIS A 140 -26.76 6.75 60.53
N HIS A 141 -27.67 5.88 60.94
CA HIS A 141 -29.09 6.22 61.04
C HIS A 141 -29.34 6.88 62.39
N LYS A 142 -30.06 8.00 62.42
CA LYS A 142 -30.43 8.67 63.67
C LYS A 142 -31.46 7.80 64.40
N HIS A 143 -31.03 7.08 65.44
CA HIS A 143 -31.94 6.43 66.37
C HIS A 143 -32.30 7.42 67.48
N TYR A 144 -33.58 7.79 67.56
CA TYR A 144 -34.09 8.59 68.67
C TYR A 144 -34.52 7.63 69.78
N SER A 145 -33.68 7.46 70.80
CA SER A 145 -34.05 6.74 72.02
C SER A 145 -34.84 7.68 72.93
N PHE A 146 -36.12 7.38 73.16
CA PHE A 146 -36.95 8.11 74.11
C PHE A 146 -36.48 7.80 75.53
N PRO A 147 -36.11 8.81 76.36
CA PRO A 147 -35.68 8.56 77.72
C PRO A 147 -36.87 8.08 78.56
N GLY A 148 -36.72 6.88 79.14
CA GLY A 148 -37.72 6.32 80.06
C GLY A 148 -37.94 7.24 81.25
N ARG A 149 -39.22 7.43 81.61
CA ARG A 149 -39.63 8.13 82.84
C ARG A 149 -39.16 7.33 84.05
N LEU A 150 -38.52 8.03 84.99
CA LEU A 150 -38.22 7.61 86.37
C LEU A 150 -39.46 7.06 87.08
#